data_AF-A0A8T5UPU7-F1
#
_entry.id   AF-A0A8T5UPU7-F1
#
_cell.length_a   1.000
_cell.length_b   1.000
_cell.length_c   1.000
_cell.angle_alpha   90.00
_cell.angle_beta   90.00
_cell.angle_gamma   90.00
#
_symmetry.space_group_name_H-M   'P 1'
#
loop_
_entity.id
_entity.type
_entity.pdbx_description
1 polymer ?
#
loop_
_entity_poly.entity_id
_entity_poly.type
_entity_poly.pdbx_seq_one_letter_code
_entity_poly.pdbx_strand_id
1 'polypeptide(L)'
;MRIIIFISIFFLIFGLTGYYVYTRTTQAFSGTFIDSLTFLILYIFLLSSFFIGKLVEAYSIGFISSTLVKIGSIGAGVFLYALLFVIFFDFIRLINYIIPFYPGFVSADYQKTKLVVGIITLSIISVIFIAGYVNAKNPKIRNLNITINKKQIGFDELKIVAVSDIHLGTMVNKTKIKRLIHNIR
;
A
#
# COMPACT_ATOMS: atom_id res chain seq x y z
N MET A 1 29.58 3.74 8.72
CA MET A 1 29.72 3.35 7.30
C MET A 1 28.57 2.48 6.79
N ARG A 2 28.22 1.34 7.43
CA ARG A 2 27.14 0.42 6.96
C ARG A 2 25.75 1.07 6.85
N ILE A 3 25.34 1.88 7.83
CA ILE A 3 24.03 2.57 7.83
C ILE A 3 23.93 3.60 6.69
N ILE A 4 24.98 4.37 6.44
CA ILE A 4 25.01 5.37 5.37
C ILE A 4 24.86 4.69 4.01
N ILE A 5 25.61 3.61 3.78
CA ILE A 5 25.50 2.81 2.55
C ILE A 5 24.07 2.30 2.35
N PHE A 6 23.45 1.75 3.40
CA PHE A 6 22.06 1.28 3.34
C PHE A 6 21.09 2.41 2.98
N ILE A 7 21.17 3.56 3.66
CA ILE A 7 20.31 4.71 3.43
C ILE A 7 20.48 5.22 2.00
N SER A 8 21.72 5.33 1.51
CA SER A 8 22.01 5.78 0.15
C SER A 8 21.42 4.84 -0.90
N ILE A 9 21.60 3.52 -0.75
CA ILE A 9 21.04 2.51 -1.67
C ILE A 9 19.51 2.57 -1.64
N PHE A 10 18.91 2.66 -0.45
CA PHE A 10 17.47 2.74 -0.30
C PHE A 10 16.90 3.96 -1.03
N PHE A 11 17.42 5.16 -0.78
CA PHE A 11 16.93 6.38 -1.44
C PHE A 11 17.22 6.40 -2.94
N LEU A 12 18.31 5.78 -3.39
CA LEU A 12 18.59 5.63 -4.82
C LEU A 12 17.53 4.76 -5.50
N ILE A 13 17.28 3.55 -4.98
CA ILE A 13 16.28 2.64 -5.55
C ILE A 13 14.87 3.26 -5.46
N PHE A 14 14.52 3.83 -4.31
CA PHE A 14 13.24 4.48 -4.10
C PHE A 14 13.05 5.69 -5.05
N GLY A 15 14.09 6.50 -5.23
CA GLY A 15 14.08 7.63 -6.17
C GLY A 15 13.95 7.18 -7.62
N LEU A 16 14.70 6.16 -8.05
CA LEU A 16 14.65 5.63 -9.42
C LEU A 16 13.29 5.00 -9.73
N THR A 17 12.76 4.19 -8.82
CA THR A 17 11.41 3.59 -8.98
C THR A 17 10.31 4.65 -8.90
N GLY A 18 10.47 5.65 -8.03
CA GLY A 18 9.62 6.84 -7.95
C GLY A 18 9.59 7.62 -9.27
N TYR A 19 10.76 7.91 -9.84
CA TYR A 19 10.87 8.57 -11.14
C TYR A 19 10.25 7.73 -12.25
N TYR A 20 10.51 6.42 -12.26
CA TYR A 20 9.94 5.50 -13.25
C TYR A 20 8.40 5.48 -13.23
N VAL A 21 7.78 5.34 -12.05
CA VAL A 21 6.31 5.41 -11.91
C VAL A 21 5.77 6.78 -12.33
N TYR A 22 6.46 7.87 -11.98
CA TYR A 22 6.07 9.22 -12.38
C TYR A 22 6.02 9.37 -13.91
N THR A 23 7.10 8.99 -14.61
CA THR A 23 7.18 9.09 -16.07
C THR A 23 6.10 8.29 -16.78
N ARG A 24 5.73 7.12 -16.24
CA ARG A 24 4.68 6.26 -16.81
C ARG A 24 3.29 6.80 -16.51
N THR A 25 3.12 7.46 -15.37
CA THR A 25 1.88 8.16 -15.02
C THR A 25 1.63 9.35 -15.94
N THR A 26 2.63 10.21 -16.18
CA THR A 26 2.48 11.38 -17.08
C THR A 26 2.23 10.95 -18.53
N GLN A 27 2.84 9.86 -18.97
CA GLN A 27 2.56 9.27 -20.30
C GLN A 27 1.13 8.74 -20.44
N ALA A 28 0.56 8.20 -19.36
CA ALA A 28 -0.79 7.63 -19.38
C ALA A 28 -1.88 8.69 -19.26
N PHE A 29 -1.68 9.67 -18.38
CA PHE A 29 -2.61 10.77 -18.12
C PHE A 29 -2.02 12.07 -18.67
N SER A 30 -1.82 12.15 -19.99
CA SER A 30 -1.34 13.40 -20.62
C SER A 30 -2.33 14.54 -20.37
N GLY A 31 -1.86 15.70 -19.90
CA GLY A 31 -2.73 16.85 -19.65
C GLY A 31 -2.05 17.95 -18.84
N THR A 32 -2.53 19.19 -19.00
CA THR A 32 -1.91 20.41 -18.45
C THR A 32 -1.67 20.36 -16.94
N PHE A 33 -2.55 19.71 -16.17
CA PHE A 33 -2.37 19.54 -14.73
C PHE A 33 -1.29 18.51 -14.40
N ILE A 34 -1.29 17.35 -15.08
CA ILE A 34 -0.35 16.25 -14.81
C ILE A 34 1.08 16.65 -15.21
N ASP A 35 1.21 17.50 -16.23
CA ASP A 35 2.50 18.05 -16.68
C ASP A 35 2.94 19.29 -15.86
N SER A 36 2.15 19.72 -14.88
CA SER A 36 2.44 20.92 -14.08
C SER A 36 3.44 20.65 -12.94
N LEU A 37 4.16 21.71 -12.55
CA LEU A 37 5.01 21.70 -11.35
C LEU A 37 4.21 21.37 -10.08
N THR A 38 2.95 21.78 -10.02
CA THR A 38 2.04 21.50 -8.90
C THR A 38 1.86 19.99 -8.71
N PHE A 39 1.64 19.24 -9.80
CA PHE A 39 1.49 17.79 -9.72
C PHE A 39 2.80 17.11 -9.26
N LEU A 40 3.95 17.56 -9.77
CA LEU A 40 5.26 17.05 -9.34
C LEU A 40 5.48 17.25 -7.83
N ILE A 41 5.17 18.45 -7.30
CA ILE A 41 5.30 18.75 -5.87
C ILE A 41 4.38 17.82 -5.05
N LEU A 42 3.13 17.65 -5.47
CA LEU A 42 2.18 16.76 -4.79
C LEU A 42 2.64 15.31 -4.81
N TYR A 43 3.20 14.84 -5.92
CA TYR A 43 3.74 13.50 -6.05
C TYR A 43 4.94 13.26 -5.11
N ILE A 44 5.90 14.17 -5.10
CA ILE A 44 7.08 14.09 -4.21
C ILE A 44 6.63 14.17 -2.75
N PHE A 45 5.69 15.05 -2.42
CA PHE A 45 5.11 15.14 -1.08
C PHE A 45 4.47 13.81 -0.66
N LEU A 46 3.66 13.19 -1.53
CA LEU A 46 3.02 11.91 -1.24
C LEU A 46 4.05 10.79 -0.98
N LEU A 47 5.08 10.68 -1.81
CA LEU A 47 6.15 9.67 -1.64
C LEU A 47 7.01 9.91 -0.38
N SER A 48 7.24 11.16 -0.02
CA SER A 48 8.07 11.53 1.14
C SER A 48 7.28 11.61 2.45
N SER A 49 5.94 11.70 2.40
CA SER A 49 5.06 11.90 3.56
C SER A 49 5.29 10.89 4.69
N PHE A 50 5.62 9.63 4.36
CA PHE A 50 5.89 8.61 5.38
C PHE A 50 7.15 8.94 6.18
N PHE A 51 8.25 9.27 5.48
CA PHE A 51 9.53 9.61 6.10
C PHE A 51 9.44 10.91 6.88
N ILE A 52 8.80 11.93 6.30
CA ILE A 52 8.54 13.20 6.99
C ILE A 52 7.71 12.95 8.24
N GLY A 53 6.64 12.15 8.14
CA GLY A 53 5.79 11.80 9.28
C GLY A 53 6.56 11.10 10.39
N LYS A 54 7.46 10.16 10.05
CA LYS A 54 8.31 9.46 11.02
C LYS A 54 9.35 10.36 11.67
N LEU A 55 9.93 11.29 10.91
CA LEU A 55 10.84 12.30 11.46
C LEU A 55 10.11 13.22 12.44
N VAL A 56 8.90 13.69 12.09
CA VAL A 56 8.09 14.52 13.00
C VAL A 56 7.65 13.72 14.23
N GLU A 57 7.27 12.45 14.06
CA GLU A 57 6.89 11.54 15.17
C GLU A 57 8.04 11.34 16.17
N ALA A 58 9.29 11.39 15.73
CA ALA A 58 10.47 11.30 16.60
C ALA A 58 10.62 12.48 17.57
N TYR A 59 10.07 13.65 17.22
CA TYR A 59 10.06 14.83 18.10
C TYR A 59 8.74 14.98 18.87
N SER A 60 7.61 14.76 18.20
CA SER A 60 6.28 14.90 18.83
C SER A 60 5.23 13.99 18.20
N ILE A 61 4.57 13.21 19.05
CA ILE A 61 3.39 12.41 18.68
C ILE A 61 2.18 13.34 18.73
N GLY A 62 1.63 13.66 17.56
CA GLY A 62 0.53 14.59 17.43
C GLY A 62 -0.32 14.35 16.19
N PHE A 63 -1.27 15.25 15.95
CA PHE A 63 -2.16 15.17 14.79
C PHE A 63 -1.37 15.22 13.47
N ILE A 64 -0.36 16.08 13.37
CA ILE A 64 0.45 16.26 12.17
C ILE A 64 1.27 14.99 11.83
N SER A 65 2.06 14.48 12.79
CA SER A 65 2.85 13.26 12.58
C SER A 65 1.97 12.05 12.29
N SER A 66 0.86 11.87 13.03
CA SER A 66 -0.08 10.77 12.77
C SER A 66 -0.71 10.87 11.37
N THR A 67 -1.05 12.07 10.91
CA THR A 67 -1.66 12.28 9.58
C THR A 67 -0.66 12.02 8.47
N LEU A 68 0.58 12.55 8.59
CA LEU A 68 1.65 12.30 7.62
C LEU A 68 2.01 10.81 7.52
N VAL A 69 2.09 10.10 8.65
CA VAL A 69 2.35 8.65 8.66
C VAL A 69 1.20 7.90 8.00
N LYS A 70 -0.07 8.28 8.23
CA LYS A 70 -1.23 7.66 7.56
C LYS A 70 -1.21 7.88 6.06
N ILE A 71 -1.07 9.13 5.62
CA ILE A 71 -1.02 9.51 4.20
C ILE A 71 0.14 8.78 3.53
N GLY A 72 1.33 8.83 4.14
CA GLY A 72 2.52 8.17 3.62
C GLY A 72 2.40 6.64 3.58
N SER A 73 1.76 6.01 4.58
CA SER A 73 1.57 4.56 4.60
C SER A 73 0.61 4.09 3.50
N ILE A 74 -0.50 4.81 3.30
CA ILE A 74 -1.43 4.53 2.20
C ILE A 74 -0.74 4.81 0.86
N GLY A 75 -0.08 5.96 0.74
CA GLY A 75 0.67 6.37 -0.45
C GLY A 75 1.76 5.37 -0.84
N ALA A 76 2.52 4.84 0.12
CA ALA A 76 3.54 3.82 -0.13
C ALA A 76 2.94 2.52 -0.70
N GLY A 77 1.79 2.09 -0.19
CA GLY A 77 1.10 0.93 -0.77
C GLY A 77 0.56 1.22 -2.17
N VAL A 78 -0.03 2.41 -2.41
CA VAL A 78 -0.48 2.82 -3.74
C VAL A 78 0.68 2.85 -4.71
N PHE A 79 1.81 3.40 -4.29
CA PHE A 79 3.07 3.42 -5.05
C PHE A 79 3.56 2.01 -5.38
N LEU A 80 3.55 1.07 -4.43
CA LEU A 80 3.95 -0.31 -4.67
C LEU A 80 3.08 -0.97 -5.76
N TYR A 81 1.75 -0.87 -5.66
CA TYR A 81 0.88 -1.44 -6.68
C TYR A 81 1.04 -0.73 -8.04
N ALA A 82 1.20 0.60 -8.05
CA ALA A 82 1.49 1.34 -9.27
C ALA A 82 2.79 0.85 -9.92
N LEU A 83 3.87 0.66 -9.13
CA LEU A 83 5.14 0.11 -9.61
C LEU A 83 4.96 -1.28 -10.22
N LEU A 84 4.22 -2.17 -9.55
CA LEU A 84 3.94 -3.52 -10.06
C LEU A 84 3.17 -3.49 -11.39
N PHE A 85 2.14 -2.65 -11.50
CA PHE A 85 1.37 -2.52 -12.75
C PHE A 85 2.21 -1.92 -13.87
N VAL A 86 3.01 -0.88 -13.58
CA VAL A 86 3.89 -0.28 -14.58
C VAL A 86 4.91 -1.32 -15.09
N ILE A 87 5.54 -2.09 -14.21
CA ILE A 87 6.43 -3.19 -14.59
C ILE A 87 5.69 -4.23 -15.44
N PHE A 88 4.48 -4.62 -15.03
CA PHE A 88 3.65 -5.58 -15.75
C PHE A 88 3.32 -5.13 -17.18
N PHE A 89 2.86 -3.89 -17.36
CA PHE A 89 2.54 -3.37 -18.69
C PHE A 89 3.77 -3.15 -19.57
N ASP A 90 4.88 -2.73 -18.99
CA ASP A 90 6.13 -2.62 -19.74
C ASP A 90 6.67 -3.99 -20.14
N PHE A 91 6.47 -5.02 -19.31
CA PHE A 91 6.79 -6.40 -19.68
C PHE A 91 5.91 -6.90 -20.83
N ILE A 92 4.60 -6.64 -20.79
CA ILE A 92 3.69 -6.94 -21.92
C ILE A 92 4.15 -6.22 -23.19
N ARG A 93 4.55 -4.95 -23.08
CA ARG A 93 5.06 -4.16 -24.22
C ARG A 93 6.36 -4.73 -24.76
N LEU A 94 7.26 -5.19 -23.90
CA LEU A 94 8.50 -5.86 -24.29
C LEU A 94 8.21 -7.16 -25.05
N ILE A 95 7.28 -7.99 -24.56
CA ILE A 95 6.87 -9.21 -25.27
C ILE A 95 6.29 -8.83 -26.63
N ASN A 96 5.42 -7.81 -26.70
CA ASN A 96 4.84 -7.38 -27.97
C ASN A 96 5.90 -6.87 -28.96
N TYR A 97 6.99 -6.27 -28.47
CA TYR A 97 8.11 -5.87 -29.31
C TYR A 97 8.83 -7.07 -29.94
N ILE A 98 8.96 -8.18 -29.21
CA ILE A 98 9.61 -9.42 -29.68
C ILE A 98 8.66 -10.24 -30.55
N ILE A 99 7.40 -10.37 -30.12
CA ILE A 99 6.34 -11.13 -30.78
C ILE A 99 5.15 -10.18 -30.94
N PRO A 100 4.95 -9.54 -32.09
CA PRO A 100 3.83 -8.62 -32.29
C PRO A 100 2.48 -9.33 -32.16
N PHE A 101 1.76 -9.06 -31.06
CA PHE A 101 0.44 -9.66 -30.76
C PHE A 101 -0.63 -8.62 -30.44
N TYR A 102 -0.28 -7.33 -30.36
CA TYR A 102 -1.23 -6.27 -30.10
C TYR A 102 -2.30 -6.19 -31.20
N PRO A 103 -3.60 -6.23 -30.84
CA PRO A 103 -4.69 -6.01 -31.78
C PRO A 103 -4.59 -4.63 -32.44
N GLY A 104 -5.11 -4.50 -33.67
CA GLY A 104 -5.06 -3.23 -34.42
C GLY A 104 -5.64 -2.02 -33.67
N PHE A 105 -6.64 -2.21 -32.81
CA PHE A 105 -7.24 -1.12 -32.02
C PHE A 105 -6.27 -0.54 -30.96
N VAL A 106 -5.30 -1.32 -30.47
CA VAL A 106 -4.27 -0.85 -29.53
C VAL A 106 -3.29 0.09 -30.23
N SER A 107 -2.90 -0.28 -31.45
CA SER A 107 -1.93 0.48 -32.26
C SER A 107 -2.57 1.66 -32.99
N ALA A 108 -3.88 1.64 -33.22
CA ALA A 108 -4.62 2.69 -33.92
C ALA A 108 -4.62 4.03 -33.15
N ASP A 109 -4.77 3.99 -31.82
CA ASP A 109 -4.63 5.16 -30.96
C ASP A 109 -3.93 4.77 -29.66
N TYR A 110 -2.61 4.87 -29.71
CA TYR A 110 -1.76 4.44 -28.61
C TYR A 110 -1.95 5.32 -27.36
N GLN A 111 -2.24 6.62 -27.54
CA GLN A 111 -2.41 7.52 -26.40
C GLN A 111 -3.73 7.26 -25.68
N LYS A 112 -4.83 7.07 -26.43
CA LYS A 112 -6.11 6.63 -25.86
C LYS A 112 -5.97 5.29 -25.15
N THR A 113 -5.21 4.35 -25.72
CA THR A 113 -4.98 3.05 -25.07
C THR A 113 -4.25 3.22 -23.73
N LYS A 114 -3.18 4.03 -23.67
CA LYS A 114 -2.50 4.31 -22.40
C LYS A 114 -3.43 4.94 -21.36
N LEU A 115 -4.28 5.88 -21.77
CA LEU A 115 -5.24 6.52 -20.87
C LEU A 115 -6.24 5.50 -20.31
N VAL A 116 -6.83 4.66 -21.17
CA VAL A 116 -7.78 3.61 -20.75
C VAL A 116 -7.11 2.62 -19.78
N VAL A 117 -5.92 2.13 -20.12
CA VAL A 117 -5.14 1.24 -19.25
C VAL A 117 -4.80 1.92 -17.92
N GLY A 118 -4.44 3.20 -17.95
CA GLY A 118 -4.18 4.01 -16.75
C GLY A 118 -5.40 4.11 -15.84
N ILE A 119 -6.57 4.43 -16.40
CA ILE A 119 -7.85 4.52 -15.65
C ILE A 119 -8.22 3.17 -15.04
N ILE A 120 -8.12 2.08 -15.81
CA ILE A 120 -8.39 0.71 -15.32
C ILE A 120 -7.44 0.37 -14.17
N THR A 121 -6.15 0.65 -14.34
CA THR A 121 -5.12 0.41 -13.31
C THR A 121 -5.44 1.15 -12.02
N LEU A 122 -5.73 2.46 -12.11
CA LEU A 122 -6.08 3.28 -10.96
C LEU A 122 -7.36 2.79 -10.26
N SER A 123 -8.34 2.35 -11.03
CA SER A 123 -9.59 1.77 -10.53
C SER A 123 -9.32 0.47 -9.76
N ILE A 124 -8.51 -0.43 -10.31
CA ILE A 124 -8.13 -1.69 -9.65
C ILE A 124 -7.38 -1.42 -8.35
N ILE A 125 -6.40 -0.51 -8.36
CA ILE A 125 -5.67 -0.12 -7.14
C ILE A 125 -6.65 0.40 -6.08
N SER A 126 -7.58 1.27 -6.47
CA SER A 126 -8.59 1.82 -5.57
C SER A 126 -9.49 0.73 -4.97
N VAL A 127 -9.94 -0.24 -5.77
CA VAL A 127 -10.72 -1.40 -5.30
C VAL A 127 -9.91 -2.26 -4.32
N ILE A 128 -8.63 -2.55 -4.62
CA ILE A 128 -7.74 -3.30 -3.73
C ILE A 128 -7.64 -2.61 -2.37
N PHE A 129 -7.46 -1.29 -2.35
CA PHE A 129 -7.35 -0.52 -1.11
C PHE A 129 -8.65 -0.48 -0.31
N ILE A 130 -9.78 -0.26 -0.97
CA ILE A 130 -11.10 -0.23 -0.31
C ILE A 130 -11.40 -1.62 0.27
N ALA A 131 -11.22 -2.69 -0.52
CA ALA A 131 -11.43 -4.05 -0.08
C ALA A 131 -10.49 -4.42 1.08
N GLY A 132 -9.20 -4.05 0.98
CA GLY A 132 -8.21 -4.26 2.03
C GLY A 132 -8.58 -3.53 3.33
N TYR A 133 -9.06 -2.28 3.24
CA TYR A 133 -9.52 -1.51 4.40
C TYR A 133 -10.74 -2.15 5.05
N VAL A 134 -11.73 -2.58 4.27
CA VAL A 134 -12.93 -3.26 4.77
C VAL A 134 -12.55 -4.59 5.44
N ASN A 135 -11.66 -5.37 4.84
CA ASN A 135 -11.17 -6.63 5.40
C ASN A 135 -10.43 -6.39 6.73
N ALA A 136 -9.52 -5.41 6.79
CA ALA A 136 -8.79 -5.05 8.01
C ALA A 136 -9.71 -4.55 9.14
N LYS A 137 -10.86 -3.97 8.81
CA LYS A 137 -11.86 -3.50 9.78
C LYS A 137 -12.68 -4.64 10.40
N ASN A 138 -12.68 -5.83 9.81
CA ASN A 138 -13.53 -6.96 10.19
C ASN A 138 -12.69 -8.23 10.47
N PRO A 139 -11.99 -8.31 11.62
CA PRO A 139 -11.19 -9.48 11.98
C PRO A 139 -12.08 -10.73 12.13
N LYS A 140 -11.66 -11.83 11.50
CA LYS A 140 -12.37 -13.12 11.60
C LYS A 140 -11.94 -13.85 12.87
N ILE A 141 -12.89 -14.16 13.74
CA ILE A 141 -12.67 -14.98 14.94
C ILE A 141 -12.78 -16.45 14.54
N ARG A 142 -11.81 -17.27 14.95
CA ARG A 142 -11.83 -18.72 14.76
C ARG A 142 -11.93 -19.39 16.12
N ASN A 143 -13.03 -20.10 16.35
CA ASN A 143 -13.22 -20.93 17.54
C ASN A 143 -12.67 -22.32 17.25
N LEU A 144 -11.76 -22.81 18.10
CA LEU A 144 -11.16 -24.13 17.99
C LEU A 144 -11.48 -24.91 19.26
N ASN A 145 -12.19 -26.03 19.11
CA ASN A 145 -12.49 -26.93 20.21
C ASN A 145 -11.44 -28.04 20.20
N ILE A 146 -10.59 -28.06 21.22
CA ILE A 146 -9.51 -29.05 21.35
C ILE A 146 -9.86 -29.94 22.55
N THR A 147 -10.13 -31.22 22.28
CA THR A 147 -10.36 -32.20 23.34
C THR A 147 -9.02 -32.76 23.80
N ILE A 148 -8.73 -32.60 25.09
CA ILE A 148 -7.51 -33.14 25.71
C ILE A 148 -7.93 -34.32 26.59
N ASN A 149 -7.45 -35.52 26.27
CA ASN A 149 -7.71 -36.73 27.06
C ASN A 149 -6.80 -36.77 28.29
N LYS A 150 -6.97 -35.81 29.20
CA LYS A 150 -6.24 -35.72 30.46
C LYS A 150 -7.23 -35.47 31.60
N LYS A 151 -7.07 -36.20 32.70
CA LYS A 151 -7.82 -35.93 33.93
C LYS A 151 -7.35 -34.61 34.54
N GLN A 152 -8.29 -33.70 34.80
CA GLN A 152 -8.05 -32.45 35.51
C GLN A 152 -9.04 -32.32 36.67
N ILE A 153 -8.67 -31.56 37.70
CA ILE A 153 -9.48 -31.33 38.89
C ILE A 153 -9.79 -29.83 38.92
N GLY A 154 -11.07 -29.46 39.00
CA GLY A 154 -11.52 -28.08 39.25
C GLY A 154 -12.21 -27.35 38.10
N PHE A 155 -12.20 -27.87 36.87
CA PHE A 155 -12.98 -27.35 35.74
C PHE A 155 -13.16 -28.40 34.65
N ASP A 156 -14.26 -28.35 33.90
CA ASP A 156 -14.54 -29.27 32.79
C ASP A 156 -14.11 -28.70 31.42
N GLU A 157 -14.04 -27.36 31.30
CA GLU A 157 -13.70 -26.65 30.07
C GLU A 157 -12.75 -25.49 30.35
N LEU A 158 -11.79 -25.25 29.45
CA LEU A 158 -10.87 -24.11 29.50
C LEU A 158 -11.02 -23.26 28.24
N LYS A 159 -11.55 -22.03 28.38
CA LYS A 159 -11.63 -21.07 27.28
C LYS A 159 -10.33 -20.25 27.22
N ILE A 160 -9.57 -20.42 26.12
CA ILE A 160 -8.35 -19.65 25.86
C ILE A 160 -8.63 -18.68 24.70
N VAL A 161 -8.25 -17.41 24.87
CA VAL A 161 -8.28 -16.41 23.80
C VAL A 161 -6.85 -16.10 23.40
N ALA A 162 -6.48 -16.44 22.17
CA ALA A 162 -5.18 -16.14 21.60
C ALA A 162 -5.32 -15.02 20.56
N VAL A 163 -4.54 -13.95 20.70
CA VAL A 163 -4.50 -12.84 19.75
C VAL A 163 -3.04 -12.55 19.41
N SER A 164 -2.70 -12.53 18.12
CA SER A 164 -1.36 -12.23 17.62
C SER A 164 -1.33 -10.91 16.83
N ASP A 165 -0.12 -10.47 16.46
CA ASP A 165 0.15 -9.40 15.50
C ASP A 165 -0.49 -8.03 15.84
N ILE A 166 -0.68 -7.78 17.14
CA ILE A 166 -1.14 -6.48 17.62
C ILE A 166 0.05 -5.50 17.67
N HIS A 167 0.31 -4.83 16.55
CA HIS A 167 1.30 -3.76 16.49
C HIS A 167 0.71 -2.44 17.01
N LEU A 168 0.74 -2.27 18.34
CA LEU A 168 0.29 -1.04 18.99
C LEU A 168 1.11 0.17 18.51
N GLY A 169 0.41 1.25 18.19
CA GLY A 169 1.05 2.47 17.70
C GLY A 169 0.04 3.47 17.17
N THR A 170 0.52 4.49 16.46
CA THR A 170 -0.32 5.56 15.89
C THR A 170 -1.38 5.06 14.91
N MET A 171 -1.15 3.90 14.28
CA MET A 171 -2.10 3.24 13.36
C MET A 171 -3.09 2.28 14.05
N VAL A 172 -2.70 1.69 15.19
CA VAL A 172 -3.52 0.78 16.00
C VAL A 172 -3.80 1.44 17.35
N ASN A 173 -4.83 2.30 17.35
CA ASN A 173 -5.17 3.14 18.48
C ASN A 173 -6.07 2.43 19.52
N LYS A 174 -6.31 3.12 20.65
CA LYS A 174 -7.15 2.64 21.75
C LYS A 174 -8.54 2.18 21.29
N THR A 175 -9.14 2.85 20.30
CA THR A 175 -10.47 2.51 19.77
C THR A 175 -10.46 1.15 19.08
N LYS A 176 -9.44 0.86 18.25
CA LYS A 176 -9.31 -0.43 17.57
C LYS A 176 -9.12 -1.57 18.58
N ILE A 177 -8.32 -1.34 19.62
CA ILE A 177 -8.11 -2.33 20.69
C ILE A 177 -9.38 -2.57 21.51
N LYS A 178 -10.11 -1.53 21.89
CA LYS A 178 -11.40 -1.69 22.59
C LYS A 178 -12.40 -2.52 21.77
N ARG A 179 -12.48 -2.30 20.46
CA ARG A 179 -13.33 -3.09 19.57
C ARG A 179 -12.89 -4.55 19.49
N LEU A 180 -11.58 -4.80 19.43
CA LEU A 180 -11.03 -6.16 19.46
C LEU A 180 -11.40 -6.89 20.75
N ILE A 181 -11.19 -6.24 21.91
CA ILE A 181 -11.56 -6.81 23.23
C ILE A 181 -13.06 -7.09 23.31
N HIS A 182 -13.91 -6.20 22.79
CA HIS A 182 -15.34 -6.41 22.77
C HIS A 182 -15.76 -7.63 21.92
N ASN A 183 -15.08 -7.87 20.80
CA ASN A 183 -15.42 -8.96 19.90
C ASN A 183 -15.00 -10.35 20.40
N ILE A 184 -13.95 -10.44 21.24
CA ILE A 184 -13.37 -11.71 21.72
C ILE A 184 -13.86 -12.12 23.12
N ARG A 185 -14.61 -11.26 23.80
CA ARG A 185 -15.22 -11.54 25.10
C ARG A 185 -16.43 -12.45 24.91
#